data_AF-A0A9E3K0K6-F1
#
_entry.id   AF-A0A9E3K0K6-F1
#
_cell.length_a   1.000
_cell.length_b   1.000
_cell.length_c   1.000
_cell.angle_alpha   90.00
_cell.angle_beta   90.00
_cell.angle_gamma   90.00
#
_symmetry.space_group_name_H-M   'P 1'
#
loop_
_entity.id
_entity.type
_entity.pdbx_description
1 polymer ?
#
loop_
_entity_poly.entity_id
_entity_poly.type
_entity_poly.pdbx_seq_one_letter_code
_entity_poly.pdbx_strand_id
1 'polypeptide(L)'
;AKLARELFGTPWIKLEVIADDDTLQPDVVGLVEAAAILIREGFEVFPYCTEDLGVAIRLVDAGCRVVMPWAAPIGSAKGITNRDGLKLLRDRLPDVALVVDAGLGAPSHAAAALELGYDAVLLNTAIAKAADPVAMANSFRLGVEAGRTAYEAGLMEARDFASPSTPVLGTPFWHAVS
;
A
#
# COMPACT_ATOMS: atom_id res chain seq x y z
N ALA A 1 -2.36 -23.43 1.25
CA ALA A 1 -2.61 -23.05 2.66
C ALA A 1 -2.31 -24.19 3.64
N LYS A 2 -3.05 -25.31 3.64
CA LYS A 2 -2.86 -26.43 4.60
C LYS A 2 -1.44 -26.98 4.64
N LEU A 3 -0.84 -27.22 3.48
CA LEU A 3 0.57 -27.63 3.37
C LEU A 3 1.54 -26.64 4.02
N ALA A 4 1.33 -25.33 3.83
CA ALA A 4 2.19 -24.31 4.43
C ALA A 4 2.05 -24.30 5.97
N ARG A 5 0.83 -24.47 6.49
CA ARG A 5 0.60 -24.60 7.93
C ARG A 5 1.29 -25.84 8.51
N GLU A 6 1.21 -26.97 7.82
CA GLU A 6 1.87 -28.22 8.25
C GLU A 6 3.40 -28.11 8.22
N LEU A 7 3.97 -27.48 7.18
CA LEU A 7 5.42 -27.37 7.01
C LEU A 7 6.06 -26.27 7.90
N PHE A 8 5.39 -25.13 8.06
CA PHE A 8 5.95 -23.95 8.72
C PHE A 8 5.34 -23.65 10.09
N GLY A 9 4.30 -24.39 10.51
CA GLY A 9 3.70 -24.24 11.84
C GLY A 9 3.01 -22.89 12.07
N THR A 10 2.60 -22.19 11.01
CA THR A 10 2.00 -20.86 11.10
C THR A 10 0.55 -20.84 10.62
N PRO A 11 -0.35 -20.09 11.28
CA PRO A 11 -1.69 -19.82 10.77
C PRO A 11 -1.71 -18.71 9.71
N TRP A 12 -0.61 -17.99 9.50
CA TRP A 12 -0.55 -16.87 8.56
C TRP A 12 -0.48 -17.35 7.12
N ILE A 13 -1.27 -16.73 6.25
CA ILE A 13 -1.23 -17.03 4.82
C ILE A 13 -1.41 -15.78 3.97
N LYS A 14 -0.40 -15.47 3.14
CA LYS A 14 -0.58 -14.59 1.99
C LYS A 14 -1.40 -15.33 0.94
N LEU A 15 -2.63 -14.90 0.72
CA LEU A 15 -3.56 -15.55 -0.20
C LEU A 15 -3.52 -14.85 -1.55
N GLU A 16 -3.07 -15.58 -2.56
CA GLU A 16 -3.07 -15.17 -3.96
C GLU A 16 -3.95 -16.16 -4.73
N VAL A 17 -5.00 -15.64 -5.38
CA VAL A 17 -5.82 -16.38 -6.34
C VAL A 17 -5.74 -15.62 -7.64
N ILE A 18 -5.07 -16.19 -8.64
CA ILE A 18 -4.73 -15.50 -9.89
C ILE A 18 -5.72 -15.89 -10.98
N ALA A 19 -6.26 -14.90 -11.69
CA ALA A 19 -7.21 -15.08 -12.79
C ALA A 19 -6.50 -15.35 -14.14
N ASP A 20 -5.33 -14.74 -14.33
CA ASP A 20 -4.61 -14.72 -15.59
C ASP A 20 -3.09 -14.73 -15.35
N ASP A 21 -2.39 -15.66 -16.00
CA ASP A 21 -0.96 -15.91 -15.78
C ASP A 21 -0.05 -14.82 -16.38
N ASP A 22 -0.52 -14.11 -17.42
CA ASP A 22 0.26 -13.08 -18.11
C ASP A 22 0.25 -11.75 -17.33
N THR A 23 -0.92 -11.36 -16.84
CA THR A 23 -1.13 -10.11 -16.09
C THR A 23 -0.92 -10.28 -14.59
N LEU A 24 -0.99 -11.53 -14.09
CA LEU A 24 -0.98 -11.87 -12.67
C LEU A 24 -2.05 -11.09 -11.86
N GLN A 25 -3.17 -10.79 -12.52
CA GLN A 25 -4.29 -10.10 -11.91
C GLN A 25 -5.05 -11.06 -11.00
N PRO A 26 -5.48 -10.64 -9.78
CA PRO A 26 -6.21 -11.53 -8.89
C PRO A 26 -7.63 -11.81 -9.41
N ASP A 27 -8.09 -13.06 -9.27
CA ASP A 27 -9.50 -13.42 -9.35
C ASP A 27 -10.20 -12.95 -8.07
N VAL A 28 -10.80 -11.77 -8.12
CA VAL A 28 -11.44 -11.16 -6.95
C VAL A 28 -12.64 -11.94 -6.43
N VAL A 29 -13.30 -12.75 -7.26
CA VAL A 29 -14.44 -13.58 -6.83
C VAL A 29 -13.93 -14.80 -6.09
N GLY A 30 -13.03 -15.57 -6.71
CA GLY A 30 -12.40 -16.73 -6.10
C GLY A 30 -11.60 -16.38 -4.84
N LEU A 31 -10.99 -15.20 -4.80
CA LEU A 31 -10.24 -14.69 -3.65
C LEU A 31 -11.12 -14.56 -2.40
N VAL A 32 -12.29 -13.92 -2.51
CA VAL A 32 -13.20 -13.72 -1.37
C VAL A 32 -13.72 -15.06 -0.85
N GLU A 33 -14.08 -15.98 -1.75
CA GLU A 33 -14.52 -17.33 -1.37
C GLU A 33 -13.42 -18.09 -0.63
N ALA A 34 -12.21 -18.11 -1.19
CA ALA A 34 -11.06 -18.78 -0.58
C ALA A 34 -10.69 -18.17 0.78
N ALA A 35 -10.72 -16.84 0.90
CA ALA A 35 -10.47 -16.15 2.16
C ALA A 35 -11.48 -16.58 3.24
N ALA A 36 -12.78 -16.59 2.92
CA ALA A 36 -13.82 -17.00 3.86
C ALA A 36 -13.66 -18.46 4.31
N ILE A 37 -13.25 -19.37 3.42
CA ILE A 37 -12.95 -20.76 3.77
C ILE A 37 -11.77 -20.82 4.74
N LEU A 38 -10.66 -20.17 4.42
CA LEU A 38 -9.44 -20.23 5.23
C LEU A 38 -9.61 -19.58 6.60
N ILE A 39 -10.33 -18.47 6.70
CA ILE A 39 -10.69 -17.86 8.00
C ILE A 39 -11.46 -18.86 8.87
N ARG A 40 -12.46 -19.57 8.33
CA ARG A 40 -13.19 -20.62 9.07
C ARG A 40 -12.31 -21.79 9.49
N GLU A 41 -11.26 -22.08 8.74
CA GLU A 41 -10.25 -23.10 9.08
C GLU A 41 -9.18 -22.61 10.06
N GLY A 42 -9.32 -21.38 10.59
CA GLY A 42 -8.43 -20.80 11.60
C GLY A 42 -7.15 -20.19 11.06
N PHE A 43 -7.10 -19.83 9.76
CA PHE A 43 -6.00 -19.06 9.20
C PHE A 43 -6.15 -17.56 9.49
N GLU A 44 -5.03 -16.86 9.58
CA GLU A 44 -4.96 -15.40 9.46
C GLU A 44 -4.60 -15.07 8.01
N VAL A 45 -5.60 -14.60 7.27
CA VAL A 45 -5.52 -14.41 5.82
C VAL A 45 -5.09 -12.99 5.48
N PHE A 46 -4.07 -12.88 4.65
CA PHE A 46 -3.58 -11.64 4.05
C PHE A 46 -3.84 -11.71 2.53
N PRO A 47 -4.96 -11.19 2.04
CA PRO A 47 -5.37 -11.32 0.64
C PRO A 47 -4.67 -10.29 -0.24
N TYR A 48 -4.05 -10.74 -1.33
CA TYR A 48 -3.60 -9.90 -2.44
C TYR A 48 -4.79 -9.58 -3.35
N CYS A 49 -5.12 -8.29 -3.48
CA CYS A 49 -6.28 -7.83 -4.24
C CYS A 49 -5.98 -6.57 -5.06
N THR A 50 -6.95 -6.12 -5.84
CA THR A 50 -6.92 -4.80 -6.45
C THR A 50 -7.33 -3.71 -5.44
N GLU A 51 -7.22 -2.45 -5.83
CA GLU A 51 -7.66 -1.28 -5.05
C GLU A 51 -9.19 -1.07 -5.01
N ASP A 52 -9.97 -2.11 -5.33
CA ASP A 52 -11.44 -2.05 -5.34
C ASP A 52 -12.01 -2.08 -3.91
N LEU A 53 -12.75 -1.02 -3.55
CA LEU A 53 -13.37 -0.88 -2.23
C LEU A 53 -14.40 -1.96 -1.91
N GLY A 54 -15.20 -2.37 -2.91
CA GLY A 54 -16.20 -3.41 -2.72
C GLY A 54 -15.60 -4.79 -2.47
N VAL A 55 -14.45 -5.08 -3.08
CA VAL A 55 -13.67 -6.30 -2.81
C VAL A 55 -13.03 -6.22 -1.43
N ALA A 56 -12.39 -5.10 -1.08
CA ALA A 56 -11.76 -4.92 0.22
C ALA A 56 -12.74 -5.07 1.39
N ILE A 57 -13.94 -4.46 1.29
CA ILE A 57 -14.99 -4.61 2.31
C ILE A 57 -15.40 -6.08 2.45
N ARG A 58 -15.62 -6.81 1.35
CA ARG A 58 -15.97 -8.24 1.41
C ARG A 58 -14.89 -9.10 2.06
N LEU A 59 -13.61 -8.79 1.84
CA LEU A 59 -12.50 -9.49 2.47
C LEU A 59 -12.46 -9.23 3.99
N VAL A 60 -12.72 -7.98 4.40
CA VAL A 60 -12.82 -7.60 5.82
C VAL A 60 -14.03 -8.27 6.47
N ASP A 61 -15.20 -8.24 5.83
CA ASP A 61 -16.43 -8.91 6.30
C ASP A 61 -16.23 -10.44 6.42
N ALA A 62 -15.42 -11.04 5.55
CA ALA A 62 -15.03 -12.44 5.64
C ALA A 62 -14.09 -12.74 6.81
N GLY A 63 -13.52 -11.72 7.46
CA GLY A 63 -12.66 -11.82 8.64
C GLY A 63 -11.19 -11.45 8.42
N CYS A 64 -10.81 -10.94 7.25
CA CYS A 64 -9.43 -10.50 7.01
C CYS A 64 -9.13 -9.22 7.82
N ARG A 65 -8.10 -9.27 8.67
CA ARG A 65 -7.64 -8.11 9.46
C ARG A 65 -6.55 -7.28 8.77
N VAL A 66 -5.98 -7.85 7.72
CA VAL A 66 -5.04 -7.20 6.80
C VAL A 66 -5.64 -7.28 5.41
N VAL A 67 -5.51 -6.23 4.60
CA VAL A 67 -5.86 -6.22 3.18
C VAL A 67 -4.68 -5.69 2.39
N MET A 68 -4.34 -6.34 1.26
CA MET A 68 -3.15 -6.01 0.49
C MET A 68 -3.50 -5.60 -0.95
N PRO A 69 -3.97 -4.36 -1.16
CA PRO A 69 -4.23 -3.87 -2.51
C PRO A 69 -2.93 -3.65 -3.27
N TRP A 70 -2.97 -3.87 -4.58
CA TRP A 70 -1.80 -3.64 -5.41
C TRP A 70 -1.49 -2.15 -5.65
N ALA A 71 -0.23 -1.80 -5.96
CA ALA A 71 0.07 -0.48 -6.55
C ALA A 71 -0.15 -0.47 -8.07
N ALA A 72 0.26 -1.57 -8.71
CA ALA A 72 0.20 -1.87 -10.14
C ALA A 72 0.46 -3.39 -10.33
N PRO A 73 0.27 -3.95 -11.55
CA PRO A 73 0.51 -5.37 -11.80
C PRO A 73 1.90 -5.85 -11.35
N ILE A 74 1.97 -7.10 -10.89
CA ILE A 74 3.19 -7.72 -10.34
C ILE A 74 4.36 -7.58 -11.33
N GLY A 75 5.51 -7.16 -10.81
CA GLY A 75 6.74 -7.03 -11.59
C GLY A 75 6.78 -5.87 -12.59
N SER A 76 5.71 -5.07 -12.73
CA SER A 76 5.66 -3.96 -13.69
C SER A 76 6.49 -2.73 -13.30
N ALA A 77 6.82 -2.57 -12.02
CA ALA A 77 7.57 -1.45 -11.47
C ALA A 77 6.96 -0.04 -11.71
N LYS A 78 5.68 0.04 -12.09
CA LYS A 78 4.99 1.29 -12.44
C LYS A 78 4.69 2.21 -11.25
N GLY A 79 4.83 1.73 -10.01
CA GLY A 79 4.41 2.47 -8.83
C GLY A 79 2.89 2.51 -8.70
N ILE A 80 2.36 3.52 -8.00
CA ILE A 80 0.92 3.66 -7.74
C ILE A 80 0.23 4.16 -9.01
N THR A 81 -0.52 3.30 -9.70
CA THR A 81 -1.26 3.68 -10.91
C THR A 81 -2.64 4.28 -10.63
N ASN A 82 -3.23 3.97 -9.47
CA ASN A 82 -4.52 4.51 -9.05
C ASN A 82 -4.44 5.06 -7.62
N ARG A 83 -3.90 6.29 -7.50
CA ARG A 83 -3.71 6.96 -6.21
C ARG A 83 -5.04 7.22 -5.48
N ASP A 84 -6.07 7.60 -6.22
CA ASP A 84 -7.38 7.92 -5.64
C ASP A 84 -8.08 6.67 -5.10
N GLY A 85 -7.96 5.53 -5.79
CA GLY A 85 -8.46 4.25 -5.30
C GLY A 85 -7.79 3.82 -3.99
N LEU A 86 -6.46 3.90 -3.92
CA LEU A 86 -5.73 3.59 -2.68
C LEU A 86 -6.06 4.55 -1.54
N LYS A 87 -6.21 5.86 -1.82
CA LYS A 87 -6.64 6.85 -0.83
C LYS A 87 -8.04 6.55 -0.32
N LEU A 88 -8.98 6.25 -1.22
CA LEU A 88 -10.34 5.87 -0.86
C LEU A 88 -10.35 4.64 0.06
N LEU A 89 -9.53 3.62 -0.23
CA LEU A 89 -9.41 2.45 0.65
C LEU A 89 -8.95 2.83 2.05
N ARG A 90 -7.89 3.64 2.17
CA ARG A 90 -7.39 4.08 3.47
C ARG A 90 -8.44 4.85 4.26
N ASP A 91 -9.10 5.81 3.61
CA ASP A 91 -10.13 6.66 4.22
C ASP A 91 -11.34 5.84 4.71
N ARG A 92 -11.69 4.78 3.97
CA ARG A 92 -12.88 3.95 4.25
C ARG A 92 -12.62 2.80 5.22
N LEU A 93 -11.37 2.40 5.39
CA LEU A 93 -10.98 1.27 6.25
C LEU A 93 -9.90 1.70 7.26
N PRO A 94 -10.11 2.76 8.07
CA PRO A 94 -9.04 3.33 8.92
C PRO A 94 -8.49 2.36 9.97
N ASP A 95 -9.28 1.38 10.41
CA ASP A 95 -8.91 0.43 11.47
C ASP A 95 -8.35 -0.91 10.95
N VAL A 96 -8.30 -1.08 9.62
CA VAL A 96 -7.78 -2.29 8.97
C VAL A 96 -6.31 -2.09 8.64
N ALA A 97 -5.46 -3.10 8.86
CA ALA A 97 -4.07 -3.01 8.43
C ALA A 97 -4.00 -3.08 6.89
N LEU A 98 -3.51 -2.02 6.25
CA LEU A 98 -3.40 -1.95 4.78
C LEU A 98 -1.94 -2.02 4.35
N VAL A 99 -1.64 -2.94 3.43
CA VAL A 99 -0.29 -3.15 2.90
C VAL A 99 -0.31 -2.98 1.40
N VAL A 100 0.39 -1.99 0.85
CA VAL A 100 0.53 -1.92 -0.61
C VAL A 100 1.46 -3.04 -1.08
N ASP A 101 0.94 -3.95 -1.89
CA ASP A 101 1.69 -5.06 -2.47
C ASP A 101 1.87 -4.87 -3.99
N ALA A 102 2.86 -5.51 -4.60
CA ALA A 102 3.09 -5.50 -6.05
C ALA A 102 3.29 -4.10 -6.69
N GLY A 103 3.79 -4.08 -7.93
CA GLY A 103 3.92 -2.84 -8.72
C GLY A 103 4.99 -1.82 -8.28
N LEU A 104 5.52 -1.90 -7.06
CA LEU A 104 6.57 -1.01 -6.56
C LEU A 104 7.90 -1.28 -7.28
N GLY A 105 8.54 -0.20 -7.75
CA GLY A 105 9.74 -0.24 -8.60
C GLY A 105 10.91 0.60 -8.07
N ALA A 106 10.60 1.65 -7.31
CA ALA A 106 11.58 2.55 -6.72
C ALA A 106 11.24 2.83 -5.25
N PRO A 107 12.23 3.22 -4.42
CA PRO A 107 11.99 3.63 -3.03
C PRO A 107 10.97 4.75 -2.88
N SER A 108 10.90 5.68 -3.85
CA SER A 108 9.90 6.75 -3.88
C SER A 108 8.46 6.23 -4.03
N HIS A 109 8.26 5.08 -4.70
CA HIS A 109 6.94 4.46 -4.82
C HIS A 109 6.49 3.91 -3.47
N ALA A 110 7.41 3.30 -2.71
CA ALA A 110 7.14 2.88 -1.35
C ALA A 110 6.82 4.09 -0.46
N ALA A 111 7.67 5.12 -0.47
CA ALA A 111 7.43 6.35 0.29
C ALA A 111 6.03 6.93 0.01
N ALA A 112 5.65 7.03 -1.28
CA ALA A 112 4.35 7.55 -1.68
C ALA A 112 3.16 6.71 -1.17
N ALA A 113 3.33 5.39 -0.97
CA ALA A 113 2.29 4.54 -0.36
C ALA A 113 2.14 4.83 1.14
N LEU A 114 3.26 4.97 1.86
CA LEU A 114 3.23 5.27 3.29
C LEU A 114 2.71 6.69 3.56
N GLU A 115 3.01 7.66 2.68
CA GLU A 115 2.45 9.01 2.74
C GLU A 115 0.92 9.04 2.58
N LEU A 116 0.32 8.03 1.95
CA LEU A 116 -1.14 7.85 1.89
C LEU A 116 -1.73 7.27 3.17
N GLY A 117 -0.91 6.93 4.17
CA GLY A 117 -1.35 6.34 5.44
C GLY A 117 -1.42 4.81 5.45
N TYR A 118 -0.82 4.14 4.46
CA TYR A 118 -0.68 2.69 4.50
C TYR A 118 0.27 2.25 5.62
N ASP A 119 0.06 1.05 6.14
CA ASP A 119 0.76 0.54 7.32
C ASP A 119 2.07 -0.15 6.96
N ALA A 120 2.14 -0.72 5.75
CA ALA A 120 3.35 -1.32 5.22
C ALA A 120 3.35 -1.36 3.69
N VAL A 121 4.47 -1.80 3.14
CA VAL A 121 4.62 -2.18 1.74
C VAL A 121 5.20 -3.60 1.65
N LEU A 122 4.78 -4.37 0.65
CA LEU A 122 5.35 -5.66 0.32
C LEU A 122 5.91 -5.61 -1.11
N LEU A 123 7.17 -5.97 -1.27
CA LEU A 123 7.86 -5.92 -2.56
C LEU A 123 8.92 -7.01 -2.67
N ASN A 124 9.19 -7.44 -3.91
CA ASN A 124 10.16 -8.49 -4.22
C ASN A 124 11.01 -8.11 -5.44
N THR A 125 10.38 -8.01 -6.61
CA THR A 125 11.07 -7.88 -7.91
C THR A 125 12.03 -6.69 -7.97
N ALA A 126 11.66 -5.55 -7.38
CA ALA A 126 12.48 -4.34 -7.41
C ALA A 126 13.84 -4.51 -6.69
N ILE A 127 13.89 -5.31 -5.63
CA ILE A 127 15.15 -5.64 -4.93
C ILE A 127 15.83 -6.81 -5.63
N ALA A 128 15.10 -7.90 -5.87
CA ALA A 128 15.66 -9.15 -6.38
C ALA A 128 16.29 -9.03 -7.77
N LYS A 129 15.77 -8.12 -8.61
CA LYS A 129 16.28 -7.86 -9.97
C LYS A 129 17.13 -6.58 -10.08
N ALA A 130 17.45 -5.92 -8.96
CA ALA A 130 18.33 -4.76 -9.00
C ALA A 130 19.76 -5.18 -9.36
N ALA A 131 20.52 -4.25 -9.98
CA ALA A 131 21.94 -4.45 -10.24
C ALA A 131 22.74 -4.65 -8.94
N ASP A 132 22.35 -3.95 -7.87
CA ASP A 132 22.84 -4.16 -6.50
C ASP A 132 21.63 -4.33 -5.56
N PRO A 133 21.24 -5.59 -5.25
CA PRO A 133 20.11 -5.88 -4.37
C PRO A 133 20.29 -5.37 -2.94
N VAL A 134 21.52 -5.36 -2.40
CA VAL A 134 21.78 -4.94 -1.02
C VAL A 134 21.64 -3.42 -0.89
N ALA A 135 22.24 -2.67 -1.83
CA ALA A 135 22.05 -1.23 -1.90
C ALA A 135 20.59 -0.85 -2.16
N MET A 136 19.88 -1.60 -3.01
CA MET A 136 18.46 -1.37 -3.27
C MET A 136 17.59 -1.65 -2.04
N ALA A 137 17.85 -2.73 -1.30
CA ALA A 137 17.14 -3.03 -0.06
C ALA A 137 17.31 -1.90 0.98
N ASN A 138 18.55 -1.41 1.17
CA ASN A 138 18.82 -0.25 2.02
C ASN A 138 18.09 1.01 1.55
N SER A 139 17.98 1.21 0.24
CA SER A 139 17.27 2.35 -0.34
C SER A 139 15.76 2.27 -0.09
N PHE A 140 15.15 1.09 -0.25
CA PHE A 140 13.74 0.87 0.10
C PHE A 140 13.47 1.08 1.58
N ARG A 141 14.36 0.61 2.48
CA ARG A 141 14.24 0.88 3.92
C ARG A 141 14.13 2.38 4.20
N LEU A 142 15.03 3.18 3.62
CA LEU A 142 15.01 4.64 3.76
C LEU A 142 13.72 5.26 3.19
N GLY A 143 13.25 4.78 2.05
CA GLY A 143 11.98 5.24 1.45
C GLY A 143 10.77 4.97 2.34
N VAL A 144 10.69 3.78 2.94
CA VAL A 144 9.62 3.41 3.88
C VAL A 144 9.67 4.28 5.14
N GLU A 145 10.86 4.42 5.74
CA GLU A 145 11.06 5.26 6.94
C GLU A 145 10.68 6.72 6.67
N ALA A 146 11.12 7.28 5.54
CA ALA A 146 10.82 8.63 5.14
C ALA A 146 9.32 8.85 4.94
N GLY A 147 8.66 7.98 4.15
CA GLY A 147 7.24 8.11 3.87
C GLY A 147 6.38 7.97 5.13
N ARG A 148 6.72 7.04 6.02
CA ARG A 148 5.98 6.86 7.28
C ARG A 148 6.17 8.03 8.23
N THR A 149 7.41 8.51 8.38
CA THR A 149 7.72 9.68 9.23
C THR A 149 7.02 10.93 8.68
N ALA A 150 6.97 11.10 7.35
CA ALA A 150 6.29 12.24 6.73
C ALA A 150 4.77 12.19 6.97
N TYR A 151 4.14 11.02 6.87
CA TYR A 151 2.72 10.84 7.20
C TYR A 151 2.42 11.24 8.66
N GLU A 152 3.22 10.75 9.61
CA GLU A 152 3.06 11.03 11.04
C GLU A 152 3.35 12.50 11.39
N ALA A 153 4.26 13.15 10.66
CA ALA A 153 4.56 14.57 10.84
C ALA A 153 3.44 15.50 10.34
N GLY A 154 2.48 14.98 9.58
CA GLY A 154 1.41 15.76 8.96
C GLY A 154 1.86 16.44 7.67
N LEU A 155 1.63 15.77 6.54
CA LEU A 155 1.89 16.33 5.21
C LEU A 155 1.02 17.56 4.94
N MET A 156 1.59 18.54 4.26
CA MET A 156 0.82 19.68 3.77
C MET A 156 -0.14 19.25 2.66
N GLU A 157 -1.35 19.79 2.68
CA GLU A 157 -2.28 19.63 1.56
C GLU A 157 -1.77 20.41 0.33
N ALA A 158 -1.89 19.79 -0.84
CA ALA A 158 -1.62 20.47 -2.11
C ALA A 158 -2.63 21.61 -2.31
N ARG A 159 -2.16 22.73 -2.85
CA ARG A 159 -2.97 23.94 -3.10
C ARG A 159 -2.65 24.47 -4.49
N ASP A 160 -3.66 25.05 -5.14
CA ASP A 160 -3.48 25.62 -6.49
C ASP A 160 -2.66 26.92 -6.50
N PHE A 161 -2.66 27.65 -5.38
CA PHE A 161 -2.01 28.94 -5.26
C PHE A 161 -0.91 28.93 -4.20
N ALA A 162 0.19 29.63 -4.50
CA ALA A 162 1.27 29.85 -3.55
C ALA A 162 0.79 30.63 -2.33
N SER A 163 1.23 30.23 -1.14
CA SER A 163 0.96 30.92 0.11
C SER A 163 2.30 31.25 0.79
N PRO A 164 2.59 32.51 1.11
CA PRO A 164 3.82 32.87 1.80
C PRO A 164 3.93 32.16 3.15
N SER A 165 5.06 31.52 3.42
CA SER A 165 5.35 30.88 4.72
C SER A 165 5.83 31.86 5.78
N THR A 166 6.11 33.11 5.39
CA THR A 166 6.57 34.17 6.30
C THR A 166 5.37 34.86 6.95
N PRO A 167 5.32 34.99 8.29
CA PRO A 167 4.29 35.77 8.96
C PRO A 167 4.31 37.22 8.47
N VAL A 168 3.17 37.73 8.02
CA VAL A 168 2.96 39.17 7.76
C VAL A 168 2.92 40.00 9.06
N LEU A 169 2.92 39.34 10.22
CA LEU A 169 3.08 39.99 11.52
C LEU A 169 4.55 40.44 11.68
N GLY A 170 4.85 41.63 11.18
CA GLY A 170 6.17 42.26 11.31
C GLY A 170 6.71 42.89 10.03
N THR A 171 6.02 42.77 8.89
CA THR A 171 6.37 43.55 7.69
C THR A 171 5.92 45.01 7.88
N PRO A 172 6.82 46.00 7.75
CA PRO A 172 6.45 47.41 7.80
C PRO A 172 5.38 47.72 6.74
N PHE A 173 4.41 48.54 7.11
CA PHE A 173 3.17 48.89 6.39
C PHE A 173 3.37 49.53 4.99
N TRP A 174 4.59 49.59 4.47
CA TRP A 174 4.98 50.41 3.31
C TRP A 174 4.82 49.72 1.94
N HIS A 175 4.28 48.50 1.88
CA HIS A 175 3.85 47.90 0.61
C HIS A 175 2.36 48.07 0.30
N ALA A 176 1.62 48.84 1.11
CA ALA A 176 0.24 49.22 0.81
C ALA A 176 0.15 50.55 0.05
N VAL A 177 0.97 50.79 -0.99
CA VAL A 177 0.69 51.86 -1.96
C VAL A 177 1.30 51.54 -3.33
N SER A 178 0.46 51.07 -4.26
CA SER A 178 0.31 51.49 -5.68
C SER A 178 -0.56 50.49 -6.42
#